data_AF-A0A8T4A7N1-F1
#
_entry.id   AF-A0A8T4A7N1-F1
#
_cell.length_a   1.000
_cell.length_b   1.000
_cell.length_c   1.000
_cell.angle_alpha   90.00
_cell.angle_beta   90.00
_cell.angle_gamma   90.00
#
_symmetry.space_group_name_H-M   'P 1'
#
loop_
_entity.id
_entity.type
_entity.pdbx_description
1 polymer ?
#
loop_
_entity_poly.entity_id
_entity_poly.type
_entity_poly.pdbx_seq_one_letter_code
_entity_poly.pdbx_strand_id
1 'polypeptide(L)'
;WPNVLVTVAEFNPAGLGTVVEQAGGKLFFVLAVLGIAFTIVRREMRKEDYLIVAAAVATALILVSNYGLSLQPIKFMAVLALPVALALLILIKSKDEYDTTLAILLTIWFIGTTYAALKGIRFTLLMVPAFGTAFGVGISFIYQQVSAWITREMHLKKIITTTVLCVIIALLLVSPVKSGYSIGRNFIPSVNAAWDGALTKIRENSKPDAIINSWWDFGHWFKFFADRRVTLDGASQGDPPLHWLGKLMLTADERQSVGILRMLDCGSNTAFDKLNAVVQDTPRSISILDQITRQNRAAAKKTLTKEGLANDQAEEVLKYSHCEPPEDFFITSEDMIGKSGVWAHFGSWNFTRASMYQEASGADPQKGIALLKDKYKLGDIEAQPYYDEIQSTADNYWISPWPSYFSGVNGCQKTSNSTYRCEQGMGSGTIVMELNVSEDKTPSLRILAREEVQPEVLVYLTKDGLKTIPGEGKTVDFAVIIIPQGDDGYATLISHPALGPSIFTRLFFLEGHGLDYFDRFDDRRAITGGRIITWKIDWEGKNKNLVYYQPKPTAEEQASSAVNQTASNTT
;
A
#
# COMPACT_ATOMS: atom_id res chain seq x y z
N TRP A 1 12.96 5.68 -11.25
CA TRP A 1 11.52 5.51 -10.97
C TRP A 1 11.32 5.21 -9.50
N PRO A 2 10.18 5.59 -8.90
CA PRO A 2 9.85 5.19 -7.54
C PRO A 2 9.78 3.67 -7.37
N ASN A 3 10.07 3.16 -6.18
CA ASN A 3 9.96 1.74 -5.86
C ASN A 3 8.81 1.48 -4.88
N VAL A 4 7.65 1.03 -5.38
CA VAL A 4 6.47 0.77 -4.53
C VAL A 4 6.69 -0.32 -3.48
N LEU A 5 7.65 -1.24 -3.71
CA LEU A 5 7.85 -2.40 -2.83
C LEU A 5 8.22 -2.00 -1.40
N VAL A 6 8.73 -0.78 -1.20
CA VAL A 6 9.03 -0.23 0.15
C VAL A 6 7.77 0.06 0.97
N THR A 7 6.60 0.09 0.34
CA THR A 7 5.30 0.36 1.00
C THR A 7 4.43 -0.88 1.18
N VAL A 8 4.81 -1.98 0.53
CA VAL A 8 4.06 -3.23 0.59
C VAL A 8 4.35 -3.89 1.94
N ALA A 9 3.31 -3.98 2.78
CA ALA A 9 3.44 -4.40 4.17
C ALA A 9 4.18 -5.75 4.35
N GLU A 10 4.02 -6.69 3.43
CA GLU A 10 4.67 -8.00 3.45
C GLU A 10 6.20 -7.96 3.22
N PHE A 11 6.68 -6.89 2.59
CA PHE A 11 8.11 -6.62 2.38
C PHE A 11 8.72 -5.73 3.45
N ASN A 12 7.91 -5.25 4.41
CA ASN A 12 8.46 -4.48 5.51
C ASN A 12 9.45 -5.34 6.33
N PRO A 13 10.61 -4.79 6.68
CA PRO A 13 11.59 -5.51 7.48
C PRO A 13 11.02 -5.81 8.86
N ALA A 14 11.18 -7.06 9.30
CA ALA A 14 10.79 -7.47 10.64
C ALA A 14 11.95 -7.25 11.63
N GLY A 15 11.63 -6.88 12.87
CA GLY A 15 12.59 -7.00 13.97
C GLY A 15 12.75 -8.46 14.40
N LEU A 16 13.87 -8.80 15.04
CA LEU A 16 14.10 -10.16 15.59
C LEU A 16 12.96 -10.60 16.53
N GLY A 17 12.44 -9.67 17.35
CA GLY A 17 11.28 -9.94 18.20
C GLY A 17 10.04 -10.35 17.42
N THR A 18 9.76 -9.68 16.30
CA THR A 18 8.65 -10.03 15.40
C THR A 18 8.85 -11.39 14.77
N VAL A 19 10.09 -11.75 14.38
CA VAL A 19 10.39 -13.10 13.84
C VAL A 19 10.13 -14.18 14.89
N VAL A 20 10.55 -13.96 16.14
CA VAL A 20 10.29 -14.88 17.26
C VAL A 20 8.79 -14.98 17.55
N GLU A 21 8.06 -13.87 17.50
CA GLU A 21 6.60 -13.87 17.71
C GLU A 21 5.86 -14.64 16.60
N GLN A 22 6.28 -14.46 15.35
CA GLN A 22 5.74 -15.17 14.18
C GLN A 22 6.08 -16.66 14.18
N ALA A 23 7.11 -17.08 14.92
CA ALA A 23 7.41 -18.48 15.20
C ALA A 23 6.53 -19.09 16.32
N GLY A 24 5.43 -18.43 16.68
CA GLY A 24 4.53 -18.86 17.77
C GLY A 24 4.92 -18.33 19.15
N GLY A 25 5.84 -17.36 19.22
CA GLY A 25 6.29 -16.75 20.46
C GLY A 25 7.52 -17.41 21.09
N LYS A 26 8.01 -16.80 22.18
CA LYS A 26 9.30 -17.17 22.82
C LYS A 26 9.42 -18.64 23.19
N LEU A 27 8.35 -19.23 23.76
CA LEU A 27 8.36 -20.63 24.19
C LEU A 27 8.57 -21.58 23.00
N PHE A 28 7.78 -21.41 21.95
CA PHE A 28 7.81 -22.24 20.76
C PHE A 28 9.13 -22.08 20.00
N PHE A 29 9.65 -20.85 19.91
CA PHE A 29 10.96 -20.57 19.35
C PHE A 29 12.09 -21.27 20.13
N VAL A 30 12.10 -21.20 21.46
CA VAL A 30 13.09 -21.89 22.30
C VAL A 30 13.06 -23.39 22.06
N LEU A 31 11.87 -24.00 22.04
CA LEU A 31 11.71 -25.44 21.81
C LEU A 31 12.24 -25.87 20.43
N ALA A 32 12.05 -25.05 19.40
CA ALA A 32 12.62 -25.30 18.08
C ALA A 32 14.15 -25.18 18.08
N VAL A 33 14.73 -24.10 18.64
CA VAL A 33 16.20 -23.93 18.72
C VAL A 33 16.86 -25.08 19.49
N LEU A 34 16.26 -25.50 20.60
CA LEU A 34 16.71 -26.69 21.35
C LEU A 34 16.64 -27.95 20.49
N GLY A 35 15.54 -28.14 19.76
CA GLY A 35 15.36 -29.26 18.87
C GLY A 35 16.43 -29.38 17.80
N ILE A 36 16.91 -28.26 17.24
CA ILE A 36 18.05 -28.25 16.31
C ILE A 36 19.28 -28.88 16.98
N ALA A 37 19.65 -28.40 18.18
CA ALA A 37 20.81 -28.94 18.90
C ALA A 37 20.63 -30.41 19.30
N PHE A 38 19.41 -30.81 19.66
CA PHE A 38 19.10 -32.18 20.08
C PHE A 38 19.16 -33.20 18.95
N THR A 39 19.18 -32.78 17.67
CA THR A 39 19.46 -33.70 16.57
C THR A 39 20.86 -34.32 16.62
N ILE A 40 21.82 -33.68 17.32
CA ILE A 40 23.20 -34.18 17.49
C ILE A 40 23.39 -34.88 18.85
N VAL A 41 22.44 -34.75 19.76
CA VAL A 41 22.56 -35.31 21.11
C VAL A 41 22.28 -36.82 21.07
N ARG A 42 23.19 -37.60 21.63
CA ARG A 42 23.01 -39.06 21.76
C ARG A 42 21.85 -39.39 22.69
N ARG A 43 21.13 -40.46 22.35
CA ARG A 43 20.01 -40.98 23.16
C ARG A 43 20.46 -41.39 24.57
N GLU A 44 21.63 -42.01 24.68
CA GLU A 44 22.31 -42.24 25.95
C GLU A 44 23.39 -41.17 26.11
N MET A 45 23.07 -40.15 26.92
CA MET A 45 23.94 -38.99 27.07
C MET A 45 25.24 -39.32 27.81
N ARG A 46 26.37 -38.95 27.20
CA ARG A 46 27.68 -38.86 27.84
C ARG A 46 27.88 -37.48 28.47
N LYS A 47 28.96 -37.31 29.25
CA LYS A 47 29.30 -36.02 29.89
C LYS A 47 29.35 -34.85 28.91
N GLU A 48 29.82 -35.09 27.69
CA GLU A 48 29.91 -34.10 26.61
C GLU A 48 28.54 -33.67 26.08
N ASP A 49 27.57 -34.58 26.07
CA ASP A 49 26.22 -34.30 25.58
C ASP A 49 25.47 -33.37 26.54
N TYR A 50 25.70 -33.51 27.85
CA TYR A 50 25.18 -32.56 28.84
C TYR A 50 25.72 -31.14 28.63
N LEU A 51 26.97 -31.00 28.16
CA LEU A 51 27.53 -29.69 27.82
C LEU A 51 26.83 -29.09 26.60
N ILE A 52 26.55 -29.90 25.56
CA ILE A 52 25.80 -29.46 24.38
C ILE A 52 24.38 -29.03 24.76
N VAL A 53 23.69 -29.81 25.58
CA VAL A 53 22.34 -29.47 26.07
C VAL A 53 22.35 -28.18 26.90
N ALA A 54 23.30 -28.03 27.83
CA ALA A 54 23.43 -26.83 28.63
C ALA A 54 23.72 -25.59 27.78
N ALA A 55 24.61 -25.71 26.79
CA ALA A 55 24.90 -24.65 25.83
C ALA A 55 23.66 -24.31 24.99
N ALA A 56 22.91 -25.31 24.51
CA ALA A 56 21.68 -25.11 23.74
C ALA A 56 20.61 -24.36 24.55
N VAL A 57 20.41 -24.74 25.82
CA VAL A 57 19.47 -24.05 26.72
C VAL A 57 19.91 -22.62 26.98
N ALA A 58 21.18 -22.40 27.32
CA ALA A 58 21.71 -21.06 27.54
C ALA A 58 21.55 -20.18 26.29
N THR A 59 21.92 -20.68 25.12
CA THR A 59 21.76 -20.00 23.84
C THR A 59 20.30 -19.67 23.56
N ALA A 60 19.39 -20.64 23.68
CA ALA A 60 17.98 -20.42 23.38
C ALA A 60 17.36 -19.34 24.29
N LEU A 61 17.71 -19.35 25.59
CA LEU A 61 17.27 -18.32 26.54
C LEU A 61 17.86 -16.95 26.22
N ILE A 62 19.15 -16.88 25.84
CA ILE A 62 19.79 -15.63 25.40
C ILE A 62 19.07 -15.07 24.18
N LEU A 63 18.79 -15.87 23.16
CA LEU A 63 18.16 -15.42 21.91
C LEU A 63 16.79 -14.77 22.13
N VAL A 64 15.97 -15.29 23.05
CA VAL A 64 14.62 -14.73 23.34
C VAL A 64 14.60 -13.67 24.44
N SER A 65 15.74 -13.41 25.08
CA SER A 65 15.89 -12.35 26.08
C SER A 65 15.89 -10.97 25.41
N ASN A 66 15.63 -9.91 26.19
CA ASN A 66 15.71 -8.53 25.67
C ASN A 66 17.10 -8.23 25.10
N TYR A 67 18.16 -8.79 25.70
CA TYR A 67 19.52 -8.67 25.18
C TYR A 67 19.65 -9.32 23.81
N GLY A 68 19.22 -10.58 23.66
CA GLY A 68 19.28 -11.31 22.40
C GLY A 68 18.50 -10.64 21.28
N LEU A 69 17.28 -10.20 21.56
CA LEU A 69 16.42 -9.53 20.59
C LEU A 69 16.94 -8.14 20.18
N SER A 70 17.84 -7.53 20.96
CA SER A 70 18.54 -6.28 20.65
C SER A 70 19.87 -6.46 19.92
N LEU A 71 20.31 -7.69 19.70
CA LEU A 71 21.54 -7.97 18.97
C LEU A 71 21.43 -7.53 17.51
N GLN A 72 22.56 -7.10 16.95
CA GLN A 72 22.68 -6.97 15.51
C GLN A 72 22.38 -8.33 14.83
N PRO A 73 21.70 -8.35 13.67
CA PRO A 73 21.29 -9.59 13.00
C PRO A 73 22.40 -10.65 12.86
N ILE A 74 23.60 -10.24 12.46
CA ILE A 74 24.75 -11.14 12.28
C ILE A 74 25.15 -11.79 13.60
N LYS A 75 25.14 -11.03 14.70
CA LYS A 75 25.45 -11.55 16.04
C LYS A 75 24.38 -12.53 16.52
N PHE A 76 23.11 -12.22 16.27
CA PHE A 76 22.00 -13.12 16.60
C PHE A 76 22.15 -14.47 15.89
N MET A 77 22.43 -14.45 14.58
CA MET A 77 22.64 -15.67 13.79
C MET A 77 23.88 -16.45 14.25
N ALA A 78 24.97 -15.76 14.60
CA ALA A 78 26.16 -16.41 15.17
C ALA A 78 25.85 -17.11 16.50
N VAL A 79 25.10 -16.44 17.39
CA VAL A 79 24.66 -17.02 18.68
C VAL A 79 23.77 -18.25 18.45
N LEU A 80 22.85 -18.20 17.48
CA LEU A 80 21.97 -19.32 17.11
C LEU A 80 22.76 -20.55 16.62
N ALA A 81 23.88 -20.34 15.92
CA ALA A 81 24.73 -21.43 15.45
C ALA A 81 25.61 -22.07 16.54
N LEU A 82 25.82 -21.40 17.69
CA LEU A 82 26.79 -21.83 18.71
C LEU A 82 26.60 -23.27 19.22
N PRO A 83 25.38 -23.75 19.55
CA PRO A 83 25.21 -25.10 20.10
C PRO A 83 25.61 -26.19 19.10
N VAL A 84 25.28 -25.99 17.82
CA VAL A 84 25.67 -26.92 16.75
C VAL A 84 27.16 -26.82 16.46
N ALA A 85 27.73 -25.61 16.41
CA ALA A 85 29.18 -25.45 16.24
C ALA A 85 29.98 -26.11 17.37
N LEU A 86 29.53 -25.97 18.63
CA LEU A 86 30.12 -26.63 19.79
C LEU A 86 30.00 -28.16 19.68
N ALA A 87 28.83 -28.66 19.30
CA ALA A 87 28.61 -30.10 19.11
C ALA A 87 29.53 -30.68 18.03
N LEU A 88 29.70 -29.99 16.90
CA LEU A 88 30.63 -30.38 15.84
C LEU A 88 32.08 -30.41 16.32
N LEU A 89 32.53 -29.40 17.08
CA LEU A 89 33.88 -29.36 17.64
C LEU A 89 34.14 -30.53 18.60
N ILE A 90 33.16 -30.90 19.42
CA ILE A 90 33.23 -32.04 20.33
C ILE A 90 33.34 -33.35 19.55
N LEU A 91 32.49 -33.55 18.55
CA LEU A 91 32.49 -34.77 17.72
C LEU A 91 33.81 -34.95 16.95
N ILE A 92 34.36 -33.87 16.40
CA ILE A 92 35.67 -33.89 15.74
C ILE A 92 36.77 -34.33 16.72
N LYS A 93 36.70 -33.85 17.98
CA LYS A 93 37.67 -34.19 19.02
C LYS A 93 37.51 -35.62 19.53
N SER A 94 36.28 -36.13 19.62
CA SER A 94 36.00 -37.49 20.11
C SER A 94 36.20 -38.57 19.03
N LYS A 95 36.30 -38.18 17.75
CA LYS A 95 36.32 -39.09 16.58
C LYS A 95 35.09 -39.99 16.51
N ASP A 96 33.97 -39.57 17.07
CA ASP A 96 32.70 -40.29 16.98
C ASP A 96 32.08 -40.06 15.59
N GLU A 97 31.66 -41.13 14.90
CA GLU A 97 30.84 -41.02 13.70
C GLU A 97 29.36 -40.81 14.11
N TYR A 98 28.89 -39.56 14.01
CA TYR A 98 27.49 -39.20 14.26
C TYR A 98 26.94 -38.43 13.06
N ASP A 99 25.69 -38.70 12.68
CA ASP A 99 25.05 -37.98 11.57
C ASP A 99 24.70 -36.55 12.01
N THR A 100 25.44 -35.59 11.45
CA THR A 100 25.28 -34.15 11.75
C THR A 100 24.51 -33.42 10.65
N THR A 101 24.10 -34.13 9.59
CA THR A 101 23.51 -33.55 8.38
C THR A 101 22.25 -32.77 8.72
N LEU A 102 21.37 -33.35 9.54
CA LEU A 102 20.11 -32.72 9.90
C LEU A 102 20.30 -31.45 10.73
N ALA A 103 21.22 -31.45 11.71
CA ALA A 103 21.54 -30.26 12.49
C ALA A 103 22.07 -29.13 11.62
N ILE A 104 23.06 -29.43 10.77
CA ILE A 104 23.67 -28.43 9.88
C ILE A 104 22.61 -27.86 8.94
N LEU A 105 21.80 -28.73 8.33
CA LEU A 105 20.71 -28.31 7.45
C LEU A 105 19.70 -27.41 8.17
N LEU A 106 19.21 -27.82 9.34
CA LEU A 106 18.23 -27.04 10.11
C LEU A 106 18.82 -25.71 10.60
N THR A 107 20.09 -25.69 11.03
CA THR A 107 20.78 -24.45 11.41
C THR A 107 20.89 -23.48 10.23
N ILE A 108 21.38 -23.95 9.08
CA ILE A 108 21.51 -23.11 7.88
C ILE A 108 20.15 -22.61 7.43
N TRP A 109 19.12 -23.47 7.43
CA TRP A 109 17.77 -23.10 7.06
C TRP A 109 17.23 -22.02 8.02
N PHE A 110 17.31 -22.22 9.34
CA PHE A 110 16.86 -21.23 10.33
C PHE A 110 17.57 -19.89 10.18
N ILE A 111 18.89 -19.90 9.98
CA ILE A 111 19.69 -18.69 9.74
C ILE A 111 19.20 -17.99 8.47
N GLY A 112 19.08 -18.73 7.37
CA GLY A 112 18.67 -18.18 6.07
C GLY A 112 17.27 -17.57 6.11
N THR A 113 16.29 -18.26 6.70
CA THR A 113 14.91 -17.76 6.77
C THR A 113 14.75 -16.65 7.81
N THR A 114 15.49 -16.69 8.93
CA THR A 114 15.53 -15.57 9.87
C THR A 114 16.09 -14.33 9.18
N TYR A 115 17.21 -14.46 8.48
CA TYR A 115 17.80 -13.36 7.71
C TYR A 115 16.85 -12.81 6.66
N ALA A 116 16.20 -13.68 5.88
CA ALA A 116 15.22 -13.28 4.88
C ALA A 116 14.01 -12.55 5.53
N ALA A 117 13.52 -13.03 6.68
CA ALA A 117 12.42 -12.39 7.41
C ALA A 117 12.77 -10.97 7.90
N LEU A 118 14.04 -10.70 8.23
CA LEU A 118 14.52 -9.35 8.54
C LEU A 118 14.50 -8.41 7.32
N LYS A 119 14.40 -8.94 6.11
CA LYS A 119 14.26 -8.16 4.87
C LYS A 119 12.82 -8.06 4.39
N GLY A 120 11.94 -8.97 4.80
CA GLY A 120 10.52 -8.92 4.52
C GLY A 120 9.78 -9.98 5.32
N ILE A 121 8.75 -9.57 6.07
CA ILE A 121 8.10 -10.47 7.02
C ILE A 121 7.51 -11.74 6.38
N ARG A 122 7.08 -11.70 5.11
CA ARG A 122 6.53 -12.89 4.43
C ARG A 122 7.46 -14.10 4.40
N PHE A 123 8.78 -13.87 4.46
CA PHE A 123 9.76 -14.94 4.40
C PHE A 123 9.76 -15.83 5.65
N THR A 124 9.05 -15.45 6.72
CA THR A 124 8.79 -16.34 7.87
C THR A 124 8.03 -17.60 7.46
N LEU A 125 7.21 -17.56 6.40
CA LEU A 125 6.51 -18.73 5.85
C LEU A 125 7.50 -19.85 5.48
N LEU A 126 8.67 -19.49 4.96
CA LEU A 126 9.71 -20.44 4.56
C LEU A 126 10.39 -21.11 5.76
N MET A 127 10.24 -20.54 6.98
CA MET A 127 10.77 -21.12 8.21
C MET A 127 9.92 -22.28 8.74
N VAL A 128 8.64 -22.37 8.33
CA VAL A 128 7.67 -23.32 8.89
C VAL A 128 8.13 -24.78 8.84
N PRO A 129 8.66 -25.32 7.73
CA PRO A 129 9.09 -26.73 7.68
C PRO A 129 10.28 -27.03 8.61
N ALA A 130 11.28 -26.16 8.61
CA ALA A 130 12.44 -26.29 9.49
C ALA A 130 12.03 -26.17 10.96
N PHE A 131 11.17 -25.19 11.26
CA PHE A 131 10.63 -24.97 12.58
C PHE A 131 9.85 -26.18 13.09
N GLY A 132 8.91 -26.71 12.29
CA GLY A 132 8.10 -27.87 12.68
C GLY A 132 8.94 -29.11 12.95
N THR A 133 9.96 -29.36 12.11
CA THR A 133 10.89 -30.48 12.28
C THR A 133 11.70 -30.32 13.56
N ALA A 134 12.32 -29.15 13.75
CA ALA A 134 13.10 -28.85 14.93
C ALA A 134 12.26 -28.93 16.21
N PHE A 135 11.08 -28.31 16.22
CA PHE A 135 10.14 -28.37 17.33
C PHE A 135 9.75 -29.81 17.70
N GLY A 136 9.44 -30.64 16.70
CA GLY A 136 9.12 -32.06 16.91
C GLY A 136 10.26 -32.85 17.54
N VAL A 137 11.49 -32.63 17.08
CA VAL A 137 12.71 -33.22 17.70
C VAL A 137 12.86 -32.73 19.14
N GLY A 138 12.69 -31.43 19.38
CA GLY A 138 12.75 -30.82 20.71
C GLY A 138 11.78 -31.45 21.70
N ILE A 139 10.51 -31.55 21.32
CA ILE A 139 9.46 -32.18 22.13
C ILE A 139 9.76 -33.67 22.35
N SER A 140 10.19 -34.40 21.33
CA SER A 140 10.54 -35.83 21.44
C SER A 140 11.66 -36.06 22.45
N PHE A 141 12.72 -35.26 22.39
CA PHE A 141 13.84 -35.35 23.33
C PHE A 141 13.39 -35.04 24.77
N ILE A 142 12.68 -33.93 24.98
CA ILE A 142 12.15 -33.56 26.30
C ILE A 142 11.24 -34.66 26.86
N TYR A 143 10.34 -35.19 26.03
CA TYR A 143 9.46 -36.31 26.39
C TYR A 143 10.26 -37.52 26.87
N GLN A 144 11.30 -37.93 26.14
CA GLN A 144 12.13 -39.09 26.52
C GLN A 144 12.82 -38.88 27.87
N GLN A 145 13.41 -37.71 28.10
CA GLN A 145 14.12 -37.39 29.33
C GLN A 145 13.16 -37.31 30.53
N VAL A 146 12.06 -36.58 30.38
CA VAL A 146 11.06 -36.40 31.45
C VAL A 146 10.36 -37.72 31.76
N SER A 147 10.00 -38.51 30.73
CA SER A 147 9.35 -39.82 30.92
C SER A 147 10.25 -40.78 31.70
N ALA A 148 11.55 -40.85 31.35
CA ALA A 148 12.51 -41.69 32.05
C ALA A 148 12.69 -41.26 33.52
N TRP A 149 12.81 -39.95 33.76
CA TRP A 149 12.93 -39.39 35.11
C TRP A 149 11.69 -39.67 35.98
N ILE A 150 10.48 -39.39 35.48
CA ILE A 150 9.22 -39.65 36.20
C ILE A 150 9.07 -41.15 36.53
N THR A 151 9.33 -42.02 35.54
CA THR A 151 9.20 -43.48 35.73
C THR A 151 10.14 -43.98 36.82
N ARG A 152 11.37 -43.43 36.87
CA ARG A 152 12.40 -43.82 37.83
C ARG A 152 12.14 -43.29 39.24
N GLU A 153 11.88 -42.00 39.37
CA GLU A 153 11.82 -41.31 40.68
C GLU A 153 10.42 -41.39 41.32
N MET A 154 9.36 -41.43 40.51
CA MET A 154 7.98 -41.50 41.01
C MET A 154 7.40 -42.91 40.96
N HIS A 155 8.17 -43.90 40.49
CA HIS A 155 7.76 -45.31 40.33
C HIS A 155 6.43 -45.50 39.56
N LEU A 156 6.08 -44.56 38.69
CA LEU A 156 4.85 -44.61 37.88
C LEU A 156 5.03 -45.56 36.69
N LYS A 157 3.94 -46.22 36.28
CA LYS A 157 3.95 -47.05 35.06
C LYS A 157 4.16 -46.16 33.84
N LYS A 158 5.07 -46.56 32.94
CA LYS A 158 5.40 -45.84 31.69
C LYS A 158 4.17 -45.43 30.87
N ILE A 159 3.13 -46.27 30.83
CA ILE A 159 1.88 -45.96 30.11
C ILE A 159 1.18 -44.72 30.69
N ILE A 160 1.14 -44.56 32.01
CA ILE A 160 0.50 -43.41 32.68
C ILE A 160 1.31 -42.15 32.37
N THR A 161 2.64 -42.22 32.52
CA THR A 161 3.53 -41.10 32.20
C THR A 161 3.43 -40.68 30.74
N THR A 162 3.38 -41.65 29.81
CA THR A 162 3.21 -41.39 28.38
C THR A 162 1.91 -40.65 28.11
N THR A 163 0.79 -41.17 28.62
CA THR A 163 -0.53 -40.55 28.44
C THR A 163 -0.56 -39.13 28.99
N VAL A 164 -0.04 -38.90 30.20
CA VAL A 164 -0.02 -37.57 30.82
C VAL A 164 0.80 -36.58 29.99
N LEU A 165 2.00 -36.97 29.55
CA LEU A 165 2.85 -36.09 28.73
C LEU A 165 2.22 -35.82 27.36
N CYS A 166 1.59 -36.80 26.72
CA CYS A 166 0.84 -36.60 25.48
C CYS A 166 -0.32 -35.61 25.69
N VAL A 167 -1.04 -35.69 26.81
CA VAL A 167 -2.11 -34.74 27.15
C VAL A 167 -1.54 -33.33 27.36
N ILE A 168 -0.40 -33.18 28.05
CA ILE A 168 0.25 -31.88 28.24
C ILE A 168 0.68 -31.27 26.90
N ILE A 169 1.29 -32.06 26.02
CA ILE A 169 1.68 -31.61 24.68
C ILE A 169 0.43 -31.22 23.87
N ALA A 170 -0.64 -32.01 23.93
CA ALA A 170 -1.90 -31.68 23.27
C ALA A 170 -2.46 -30.34 23.77
N LEU A 171 -2.47 -30.11 25.09
CA LEU A 171 -2.91 -28.85 25.71
C LEU A 171 -2.05 -27.65 25.27
N LEU A 172 -0.72 -27.82 25.17
CA LEU A 172 0.19 -26.79 24.67
C LEU A 172 -0.16 -26.37 23.23
N LEU A 173 -0.61 -27.32 22.40
CA LEU A 173 -0.98 -27.07 21.00
C LEU A 173 -2.39 -26.50 20.82
N VAL A 174 -3.25 -26.52 21.85
CA VAL A 174 -4.62 -25.99 21.74
C VAL A 174 -4.63 -24.52 21.31
N SER A 175 -3.77 -23.69 21.89
CA SER A 175 -3.72 -22.25 21.58
C SER A 175 -3.36 -21.97 20.11
N PRO A 176 -2.21 -22.43 19.57
CA PRO A 176 -1.86 -22.18 18.17
C PRO A 176 -2.84 -22.82 17.18
N VAL A 177 -3.36 -24.01 17.48
CA VAL A 177 -4.38 -24.67 16.63
C VAL A 177 -5.68 -23.87 16.62
N LYS A 178 -6.18 -23.43 17.79
CA LYS A 178 -7.38 -22.59 17.90
C LYS A 178 -7.20 -21.27 17.16
N SER A 179 -6.02 -20.65 17.27
CA SER A 179 -5.67 -19.42 16.53
C SER A 179 -5.75 -19.65 15.02
N GLY A 180 -5.12 -20.71 14.51
CA GLY A 180 -5.16 -21.07 13.09
C GLY A 180 -6.58 -21.32 12.57
N TYR A 181 -7.39 -22.09 13.30
CA TYR A 181 -8.80 -22.29 12.96
C TYR A 181 -9.61 -20.99 13.01
N SER A 182 -9.34 -20.11 13.98
CA SER A 182 -10.01 -18.81 14.08
C SER A 182 -9.70 -17.93 12.88
N ILE A 183 -8.43 -17.85 12.46
CA ILE A 183 -8.02 -17.09 11.27
C ILE A 183 -8.69 -17.67 10.02
N GLY A 184 -8.65 -18.98 9.83
CA GLY A 184 -9.24 -19.64 8.66
C GLY A 184 -10.76 -19.49 8.56
N ARG A 185 -11.50 -19.64 9.68
CA ARG A 185 -12.96 -19.49 9.68
C ARG A 185 -13.43 -18.06 9.50
N ASN A 186 -12.66 -17.09 9.99
CA ASN A 186 -12.98 -15.67 9.90
C ASN A 186 -12.35 -15.02 8.67
N PHE A 187 -11.73 -15.79 7.78
CA PHE A 187 -11.20 -15.26 6.53
C PHE A 187 -12.34 -14.84 5.61
N ILE A 188 -12.42 -13.54 5.33
CA ILE A 188 -13.39 -12.97 4.39
C ILE A 188 -12.63 -12.68 3.09
N PRO A 189 -13.02 -13.28 1.95
CA PRO A 189 -12.41 -12.97 0.67
C PRO A 189 -12.51 -11.48 0.34
N SER A 190 -11.40 -10.89 -0.09
CA SER A 190 -11.37 -9.48 -0.49
C SER A 190 -12.18 -9.21 -1.77
N VAL A 191 -12.23 -10.18 -2.68
CA VAL A 191 -13.15 -10.16 -3.82
C VAL A 191 -14.53 -10.60 -3.35
N ASN A 192 -15.46 -9.65 -3.26
CA ASN A 192 -16.84 -9.89 -2.86
C ASN A 192 -17.81 -9.83 -4.06
N ALA A 193 -19.09 -10.09 -3.82
CA ALA A 193 -20.12 -10.09 -4.88
C ALA A 193 -20.27 -8.75 -5.61
N ALA A 194 -19.94 -7.61 -4.97
CA ALA A 194 -19.96 -6.32 -5.65
C ALA A 194 -18.79 -6.20 -6.64
N TRP A 195 -17.60 -6.66 -6.27
CA TRP A 195 -16.45 -6.75 -7.19
C TRP A 195 -16.73 -7.70 -8.35
N ASP A 196 -17.17 -8.92 -8.07
CA ASP A 196 -17.52 -9.90 -9.12
C ASP A 196 -18.58 -9.31 -10.07
N GLY A 197 -19.65 -8.76 -9.53
CA GLY A 197 -20.71 -8.16 -10.33
C GLY A 197 -20.24 -6.99 -11.21
N ALA A 198 -19.39 -6.10 -10.69
CA ALA A 198 -18.84 -4.99 -11.47
C ALA A 198 -17.95 -5.50 -12.62
N LEU A 199 -17.05 -6.43 -12.32
CA LEU A 199 -16.09 -6.97 -13.30
C LEU A 199 -16.76 -7.87 -14.34
N THR A 200 -17.72 -8.69 -13.93
CA THR A 200 -18.55 -9.49 -14.84
C THR A 200 -19.37 -8.59 -15.77
N LYS A 201 -19.92 -7.47 -15.28
CA LYS A 201 -20.62 -6.49 -16.12
C LYS A 201 -19.69 -5.88 -17.18
N ILE A 202 -18.43 -5.57 -16.84
CA ILE A 202 -17.43 -5.12 -17.82
C ILE A 202 -17.20 -6.22 -18.85
N ARG A 203 -16.97 -7.48 -18.45
CA ARG A 203 -16.74 -8.60 -19.37
C ARG A 203 -17.84 -8.75 -20.42
N GLU A 204 -19.08 -8.59 -20.00
CA GLU A 204 -20.27 -8.80 -20.83
C GLU A 204 -20.60 -7.61 -21.75
N ASN A 205 -20.18 -6.39 -21.38
CA ASN A 205 -20.61 -5.15 -22.04
C ASN A 205 -19.45 -4.29 -22.60
N SER A 206 -18.25 -4.85 -22.70
CA SER A 206 -17.09 -4.17 -23.28
C SER A 206 -16.45 -4.98 -24.41
N LYS A 207 -15.67 -4.30 -25.25
CA LYS A 207 -14.88 -4.94 -26.30
C LYS A 207 -13.82 -5.87 -25.71
N PRO A 208 -13.44 -6.97 -26.39
CA PRO A 208 -12.42 -7.91 -25.91
C PRO A 208 -11.03 -7.29 -25.67
N ASP A 209 -10.71 -6.21 -26.39
CA ASP A 209 -9.45 -5.49 -26.27
C ASP A 209 -9.51 -4.30 -25.29
N ALA A 210 -10.64 -4.13 -24.58
CA ALA A 210 -10.79 -3.07 -23.59
C ALA A 210 -9.76 -3.21 -22.46
N ILE A 211 -9.40 -2.07 -21.88
CA ILE A 211 -8.43 -1.97 -20.78
C ILE A 211 -9.18 -1.53 -19.52
N ILE A 212 -8.73 -2.03 -18.37
CA ILE A 212 -9.20 -1.59 -17.05
C ILE A 212 -8.03 -0.96 -16.32
N ASN A 213 -8.18 0.31 -15.97
CA ASN A 213 -7.23 1.10 -15.20
C ASN A 213 -7.73 1.30 -13.76
N SER A 214 -6.86 1.04 -12.79
CA SER A 214 -7.03 1.40 -11.38
C SER A 214 -5.69 1.21 -10.66
N TRP A 215 -5.67 1.31 -9.34
CA TRP A 215 -4.48 0.97 -8.57
C TRP A 215 -4.12 -0.52 -8.69
N TRP A 216 -2.82 -0.84 -8.65
CA TRP A 216 -2.27 -2.15 -9.03
C TRP A 216 -2.78 -3.34 -8.19
N ASP A 217 -3.13 -3.10 -6.93
CA ASP A 217 -3.60 -4.14 -6.00
C ASP A 217 -4.73 -5.01 -6.56
N PHE A 218 -5.55 -4.45 -7.45
CA PHE A 218 -6.75 -5.10 -7.99
C PHE A 218 -6.55 -5.69 -9.39
N GLY A 219 -5.40 -5.47 -10.03
CA GLY A 219 -5.18 -5.82 -11.44
C GLY A 219 -5.38 -7.31 -11.76
N HIS A 220 -5.00 -8.21 -10.85
CA HIS A 220 -5.27 -9.65 -11.04
C HIS A 220 -6.75 -10.00 -11.00
N TRP A 221 -7.56 -9.28 -10.20
CA TRP A 221 -9.00 -9.49 -10.15
C TRP A 221 -9.64 -9.07 -11.47
N PHE A 222 -9.19 -7.94 -12.03
CA PHE A 222 -9.69 -7.44 -13.30
C PHE A 222 -9.38 -8.42 -14.43
N LYS A 223 -8.13 -8.90 -14.52
CA LYS A 223 -7.75 -9.93 -15.51
C LYS A 223 -8.59 -11.19 -15.37
N PHE A 224 -8.84 -11.66 -14.15
CA PHE A 224 -9.55 -12.92 -13.93
C PHE A 224 -11.07 -12.81 -14.18
N PHE A 225 -11.75 -11.83 -13.57
CA PHE A 225 -13.20 -11.73 -13.63
C PHE A 225 -13.70 -11.00 -14.88
N ALA A 226 -13.04 -9.89 -15.26
CA ALA A 226 -13.45 -9.09 -16.41
C ALA A 226 -12.91 -9.65 -17.74
N ASP A 227 -11.87 -10.48 -17.70
CA ASP A 227 -11.15 -10.96 -18.89
C ASP A 227 -10.71 -9.79 -19.80
N ARG A 228 -10.14 -8.75 -19.19
CA ARG A 228 -9.63 -7.54 -19.86
C ARG A 228 -8.19 -7.26 -19.48
N ARG A 229 -7.51 -6.53 -20.35
CA ARG A 229 -6.13 -6.08 -20.08
C ARG A 229 -6.14 -5.03 -18.97
N VAL A 230 -5.01 -4.89 -18.30
CA VAL A 230 -4.80 -3.86 -17.27
C VAL A 230 -3.42 -3.25 -17.46
N THR A 231 -3.27 -2.00 -17.03
CA THR A 231 -1.98 -1.32 -17.06
C THR A 231 -1.00 -1.88 -16.03
N LEU A 232 -1.48 -2.20 -14.82
CA LEU A 232 -0.67 -2.82 -13.77
C LEU A 232 -1.44 -3.89 -12.98
N ASP A 233 -0.69 -4.86 -12.45
CA ASP A 233 -1.14 -5.80 -11.43
C ASP A 233 -0.04 -6.09 -10.39
N GLY A 234 -0.26 -7.06 -9.51
CA GLY A 234 0.69 -7.47 -8.46
C GLY A 234 1.96 -8.16 -8.94
N ALA A 235 2.16 -8.33 -10.25
CA ALA A 235 3.40 -8.80 -10.84
C ALA A 235 4.18 -7.69 -11.59
N SER A 236 3.55 -6.54 -11.87
CA SER A 236 4.15 -5.41 -12.58
C SER A 236 4.19 -4.11 -11.77
N GLN A 237 3.86 -4.15 -10.47
CA GLN A 237 3.77 -2.99 -9.58
C GLN A 237 5.08 -2.19 -9.45
N GLY A 238 6.22 -2.79 -9.76
CA GLY A 238 7.53 -2.12 -9.79
C GLY A 238 7.79 -1.26 -11.04
N ASP A 239 6.89 -1.28 -12.01
CA ASP A 239 7.11 -0.68 -13.32
C ASP A 239 6.75 0.82 -13.36
N PRO A 240 7.34 1.59 -14.29
CA PRO A 240 7.08 3.03 -14.45
C PRO A 240 5.62 3.50 -14.50
N PRO A 241 4.65 2.75 -15.08
CA PRO A 241 3.24 3.16 -15.12
C PRO A 241 2.63 3.48 -13.75
N LEU A 242 3.21 2.96 -12.66
CA LEU A 242 2.73 3.21 -11.30
C LEU A 242 2.68 4.71 -10.97
N HIS A 243 3.73 5.46 -11.35
CA HIS A 243 3.76 6.90 -11.15
C HIS A 243 2.59 7.57 -11.86
N TRP A 244 2.34 7.19 -13.11
CA TRP A 244 1.30 7.76 -13.95
C TRP A 244 -0.11 7.42 -13.45
N LEU A 245 -0.34 6.19 -12.98
CA LEU A 245 -1.59 5.81 -12.30
C LEU A 245 -1.81 6.60 -11.01
N GLY A 246 -0.78 6.85 -10.21
CA GLY A 246 -0.90 7.75 -9.06
C GLY A 246 -1.20 9.18 -9.48
N LYS A 247 -0.52 9.67 -10.52
CA LYS A 247 -0.61 11.05 -11.01
C LYS A 247 -1.99 11.37 -11.59
N LEU A 248 -2.57 10.45 -12.37
CA LEU A 248 -3.90 10.65 -12.98
C LEU A 248 -4.98 10.76 -11.92
N MET A 249 -4.82 10.07 -10.78
CA MET A 249 -5.75 10.13 -9.65
C MET A 249 -5.57 11.42 -8.85
N LEU A 250 -4.33 11.86 -8.68
CA LEU A 250 -3.97 12.99 -7.82
C LEU A 250 -4.18 14.35 -8.49
N THR A 251 -4.00 14.47 -9.80
CA THR A 251 -4.14 15.77 -10.49
C THR A 251 -5.56 16.33 -10.36
N ALA A 252 -5.69 17.65 -10.36
CA ALA A 252 -6.99 18.34 -10.44
C ALA A 252 -7.43 18.61 -11.89
N ASP A 253 -6.50 18.47 -12.84
CA ASP A 253 -6.72 18.71 -14.27
C ASP A 253 -7.22 17.44 -14.96
N GLU A 254 -8.50 17.43 -15.33
CA GLU A 254 -9.13 16.30 -16.00
C GLU A 254 -8.48 15.97 -17.34
N ARG A 255 -8.08 16.99 -18.12
CA ARG A 255 -7.41 16.76 -19.41
C ARG A 255 -6.08 16.08 -19.19
N GLN A 256 -5.37 16.44 -18.13
CA GLN A 256 -4.14 15.75 -17.75
C GLN A 256 -4.43 14.29 -17.40
N SER A 257 -5.43 14.02 -16.56
CA SER A 257 -5.77 12.66 -16.14
C SER A 257 -6.11 11.75 -17.32
N VAL A 258 -6.96 12.23 -18.24
CA VAL A 258 -7.35 11.50 -19.45
C VAL A 258 -6.20 11.38 -20.44
N GLY A 259 -5.35 12.39 -20.57
CA GLY A 259 -4.15 12.30 -21.41
C GLY A 259 -3.13 11.30 -20.87
N ILE A 260 -3.00 11.17 -19.54
CA ILE A 260 -2.20 10.12 -18.91
C ILE A 260 -2.82 8.75 -19.18
N LEU A 261 -4.12 8.57 -18.96
CA LEU A 261 -4.82 7.31 -19.29
C LEU A 261 -4.59 6.90 -20.75
N ARG A 262 -4.78 7.84 -21.69
CA ARG A 262 -4.52 7.61 -23.12
C ARG A 262 -3.10 7.12 -23.35
N MET A 263 -2.11 7.79 -22.79
CA MET A 263 -0.70 7.39 -22.95
C MET A 263 -0.45 5.98 -22.41
N LEU A 264 -1.01 5.64 -21.25
CA LEU A 264 -0.90 4.31 -20.65
C LEU A 264 -1.51 3.23 -21.57
N ASP A 265 -2.69 3.50 -22.13
CA ASP A 265 -3.41 2.57 -22.99
C ASP A 265 -2.80 2.42 -24.39
N CYS A 266 -2.10 3.47 -24.87
CA CYS A 266 -1.43 3.47 -26.17
C CYS A 266 -0.12 2.69 -26.18
N GLY A 267 0.57 2.55 -25.05
CA GLY A 267 1.89 1.94 -25.02
C GLY A 267 2.56 1.83 -23.67
N SER A 268 1.83 1.97 -22.57
CA SER A 268 2.37 1.93 -21.21
C SER A 268 3.52 2.96 -21.04
N ASN A 269 4.76 2.51 -20.88
CA ASN A 269 5.93 3.39 -20.73
C ASN A 269 6.63 3.75 -22.06
N THR A 270 6.17 3.21 -23.20
CA THR A 270 6.90 3.33 -24.47
C THR A 270 7.09 4.78 -24.94
N ALA A 271 6.13 5.67 -24.67
CA ALA A 271 6.26 7.09 -25.00
C ALA A 271 7.46 7.74 -24.27
N PHE A 272 7.66 7.40 -22.99
CA PHE A 272 8.83 7.83 -22.23
C PHE A 272 10.11 7.23 -22.82
N ASP A 273 10.13 5.94 -23.14
CA ASP A 273 11.34 5.28 -23.65
C ASP A 273 11.81 5.91 -24.97
N LYS A 274 10.86 6.22 -25.88
CA LYS A 274 11.15 6.91 -27.15
C LYS A 274 11.65 8.33 -26.94
N LEU A 275 11.03 9.07 -26.02
CA LEU A 275 11.43 10.44 -25.71
C LEU A 275 12.81 10.49 -25.06
N ASN A 276 13.04 9.65 -24.05
CA ASN A 276 14.26 9.63 -23.26
C ASN A 276 15.47 9.08 -24.06
N ALA A 277 15.23 8.24 -25.07
CA ALA A 277 16.30 7.82 -25.99
C ALA A 277 16.93 9.01 -26.75
N VAL A 278 16.16 10.08 -26.99
CA VAL A 278 16.62 11.30 -27.67
C VAL A 278 17.10 12.35 -26.67
N VAL A 279 16.32 12.62 -25.62
CA VAL A 279 16.59 13.69 -24.64
C VAL A 279 17.73 13.32 -23.69
N GLN A 280 17.88 12.03 -23.35
CA GLN A 280 18.91 11.48 -22.46
C GLN A 280 19.01 12.17 -21.08
N ASP A 281 17.89 12.73 -20.63
CA ASP A 281 17.72 13.36 -19.32
C ASP A 281 16.36 12.90 -18.79
N THR A 282 16.38 12.01 -17.80
CA THR A 282 15.16 11.36 -17.28
C THR A 282 14.20 12.38 -16.64
N PRO A 283 14.62 13.23 -15.68
CA PRO A 283 13.75 14.27 -15.13
C PRO A 283 13.15 15.18 -16.21
N ARG A 284 13.96 15.62 -17.18
CA ARG A 284 13.48 16.48 -18.27
C ARG A 284 12.49 15.75 -19.18
N SER A 285 12.77 14.50 -19.56
CA SER A 285 11.88 13.69 -20.39
C SER A 285 10.51 13.50 -19.73
N ILE A 286 10.48 13.24 -18.42
CA ILE A 286 9.23 13.11 -17.67
C ILE A 286 8.49 14.45 -17.60
N SER A 287 9.19 15.57 -17.38
CA SER A 287 8.58 16.90 -17.41
C SER A 287 7.95 17.23 -18.76
N ILE A 288 8.61 16.89 -19.87
CA ILE A 288 8.06 17.05 -21.22
C ILE A 288 6.84 16.16 -21.40
N LEU A 289 6.91 14.91 -20.94
CA LEU A 289 5.80 13.97 -21.03
C LEU A 289 4.58 14.44 -20.22
N ASP A 290 4.78 14.90 -18.98
CA ASP A 290 3.72 15.49 -18.13
C ASP A 290 3.07 16.73 -18.76
N GLN A 291 3.85 17.51 -19.53
CA GLN A 291 3.34 18.67 -20.24
C GLN A 291 2.48 18.27 -21.44
N ILE A 292 2.94 17.32 -22.27
CA ILE A 292 2.20 16.96 -23.48
C ILE A 292 0.92 16.18 -23.18
N THR A 293 0.80 15.48 -22.06
CA THR A 293 -0.46 14.82 -21.67
C THR A 293 -1.61 15.79 -21.43
N ARG A 294 -1.34 17.08 -21.23
CA ARG A 294 -2.37 18.13 -21.11
C ARG A 294 -2.81 18.71 -22.46
N GLN A 295 -2.13 18.31 -23.53
CA GLN A 295 -2.24 18.93 -24.83
C GLN A 295 -2.96 18.00 -25.81
N ASN A 296 -3.56 18.60 -26.85
CA ASN A 296 -3.95 17.80 -28.00
C ASN A 296 -2.71 17.42 -28.82
N ARG A 297 -2.85 16.43 -29.70
CA ARG A 297 -1.74 15.90 -30.53
C ARG A 297 -0.98 17.00 -31.27
N ALA A 298 -1.67 17.99 -31.82
CA ALA A 298 -1.04 19.07 -32.60
C ALA A 298 -0.20 20.01 -31.73
N ALA A 299 -0.70 20.39 -30.55
CA ALA A 299 0.05 21.19 -29.58
C ALA A 299 1.22 20.39 -28.98
N ALA A 300 1.01 19.11 -28.66
CA ALA A 300 2.04 18.20 -28.19
C ALA A 300 3.19 18.08 -29.20
N LYS A 301 2.89 17.95 -30.50
CA LYS A 301 3.92 17.95 -31.55
C LYS A 301 4.77 19.21 -31.54
N LYS A 302 4.14 20.39 -31.44
CA LYS A 302 4.86 21.67 -31.37
C LYS A 302 5.78 21.72 -30.15
N THR A 303 5.30 21.27 -28.99
CA THR A 303 6.09 21.17 -27.76
C THR A 303 7.31 20.26 -27.96
N LEU A 304 7.14 19.05 -28.49
CA LEU A 304 8.24 18.12 -28.76
C LEU A 304 9.28 18.70 -29.72
N THR A 305 8.85 19.35 -30.81
CA THR A 305 9.78 20.00 -31.75
C THR A 305 10.54 21.17 -31.11
N LYS A 306 9.90 21.92 -30.20
CA LYS A 306 10.54 23.01 -29.45
C LYS A 306 11.60 22.47 -28.48
N GLU A 307 11.38 21.29 -27.93
CA GLU A 307 12.35 20.58 -27.08
C GLU A 307 13.51 19.96 -27.87
N GLY A 308 13.54 20.13 -29.19
CA GLY A 308 14.65 19.74 -30.06
C GLY A 308 14.47 18.40 -30.78
N LEU A 309 13.29 17.77 -30.70
CA LEU A 309 13.02 16.54 -31.43
C LEU A 309 12.78 16.83 -32.91
N ALA A 310 13.32 15.99 -33.79
CA ALA A 310 12.97 15.98 -35.20
C ALA A 310 11.50 15.54 -35.40
N ASN A 311 10.92 15.86 -36.56
CA ASN A 311 9.49 15.60 -36.82
C ASN A 311 9.11 14.12 -36.72
N ASP A 312 9.96 13.23 -37.21
CA ASP A 312 9.79 11.77 -37.15
C ASP A 312 9.91 11.25 -35.70
N GLN A 313 10.88 11.75 -34.94
CA GLN A 313 11.04 11.43 -33.52
C GLN A 313 9.83 11.88 -32.69
N ALA A 314 9.31 13.09 -32.97
CA ALA A 314 8.11 13.59 -32.31
C ALA A 314 6.89 12.71 -32.63
N GLU A 315 6.72 12.27 -33.88
CA GLU A 315 5.62 11.37 -34.26
C GLU A 315 5.72 10.00 -33.58
N GLU A 316 6.94 9.46 -33.42
CA GLU A 316 7.17 8.21 -32.67
C GLU A 316 6.74 8.33 -31.20
N VAL A 317 7.00 9.47 -30.53
CA VAL A 317 6.53 9.72 -29.17
C VAL A 317 5.00 9.87 -29.14
N LEU A 318 4.43 10.60 -30.10
CA LEU A 318 2.99 10.83 -30.19
C LEU A 318 2.20 9.58 -30.54
N LYS A 319 2.80 8.61 -31.23
CA LYS A 319 2.21 7.30 -31.49
C LYS A 319 1.84 6.56 -30.20
N TYR A 320 2.61 6.74 -29.13
CA TYR A 320 2.40 6.07 -27.85
C TYR A 320 1.82 6.98 -26.75
N SER A 321 1.68 8.29 -26.98
CA SER A 321 1.07 9.21 -26.01
C SER A 321 -0.28 9.78 -26.45
N HIS A 322 -0.55 9.81 -27.76
CA HIS A 322 -1.71 10.45 -28.37
C HIS A 322 -2.31 9.60 -29.49
N CYS A 323 -2.33 8.27 -29.31
CA CYS A 323 -3.04 7.36 -30.22
C CYS A 323 -4.56 7.47 -30.06
N GLU A 324 -5.30 6.71 -30.87
CA GLU A 324 -6.70 6.37 -30.59
C GLU A 324 -6.72 5.10 -29.72
N PRO A 325 -6.89 5.24 -28.39
CA PRO A 325 -6.86 4.10 -27.47
C PRO A 325 -8.09 3.19 -27.63
N PRO A 326 -8.02 1.93 -27.16
CA PRO A 326 -9.18 1.06 -27.07
C PRO A 326 -10.22 1.61 -26.07
N GLU A 327 -11.32 0.87 -25.91
CA GLU A 327 -12.27 1.15 -24.84
C GLU A 327 -11.58 1.01 -23.47
N ASP A 328 -11.78 1.96 -22.56
CA ASP A 328 -11.19 1.96 -21.23
C ASP A 328 -12.24 2.10 -20.13
N PHE A 329 -11.96 1.43 -19.01
CA PHE A 329 -12.70 1.58 -17.78
C PHE A 329 -11.75 1.96 -16.64
N PHE A 330 -12.07 3.05 -15.95
CA PHE A 330 -11.38 3.44 -14.72
C PHE A 330 -12.22 3.06 -13.49
N ILE A 331 -11.63 2.33 -12.54
CA ILE A 331 -12.36 1.90 -11.33
C ILE A 331 -11.84 2.67 -10.12
N THR A 332 -12.76 3.26 -9.34
CA THR A 332 -12.49 3.82 -8.01
C THR A 332 -13.20 3.00 -6.92
N SER A 333 -12.53 2.73 -5.81
CA SER A 333 -13.07 1.91 -4.72
C SER A 333 -12.74 2.46 -3.34
N GLU A 334 -13.57 2.12 -2.34
CA GLU A 334 -13.41 2.54 -0.94
C GLU A 334 -12.02 2.20 -0.38
N ASP A 335 -11.48 1.02 -0.70
CA ASP A 335 -10.15 0.57 -0.26
C ASP A 335 -9.03 1.52 -0.70
N MET A 336 -9.22 2.28 -1.79
CA MET A 336 -8.24 3.23 -2.29
C MET A 336 -8.11 4.48 -1.40
N ILE A 337 -9.12 4.79 -0.58
CA ILE A 337 -9.07 5.92 0.37
C ILE A 337 -7.96 5.67 1.40
N GLY A 338 -7.95 4.48 2.02
CA GLY A 338 -6.93 4.08 2.99
C GLY A 338 -5.54 3.90 2.37
N LYS A 339 -5.45 3.70 1.06
CA LYS A 339 -4.20 3.57 0.30
C LYS A 339 -3.72 4.90 -0.30
N SER A 340 -4.44 6.00 -0.06
CA SER A 340 -4.13 7.32 -0.63
C SER A 340 -2.73 7.81 -0.34
N GLY A 341 -2.23 7.61 0.88
CA GLY A 341 -0.84 7.90 1.23
C GLY A 341 0.14 7.32 0.22
N VAL A 342 -0.07 6.08 -0.22
CA VAL A 342 0.83 5.36 -1.13
C VAL A 342 0.67 5.82 -2.58
N TRP A 343 -0.55 5.77 -3.13
CA TRP A 343 -0.72 6.10 -4.54
C TRP A 343 -0.52 7.58 -4.84
N ALA A 344 -0.85 8.47 -3.89
CA ALA A 344 -0.60 9.90 -4.04
C ALA A 344 0.87 10.25 -3.85
N HIS A 345 1.58 9.55 -2.95
CA HIS A 345 3.03 9.69 -2.83
C HIS A 345 3.74 9.38 -4.14
N PHE A 346 3.45 8.23 -4.74
CA PHE A 346 4.05 7.85 -6.02
C PHE A 346 3.53 8.68 -7.19
N GLY A 347 2.28 9.14 -7.15
CA GLY A 347 1.73 10.09 -8.12
C GLY A 347 2.34 11.48 -8.07
N SER A 348 2.86 11.89 -6.91
CA SER A 348 3.54 13.17 -6.71
C SER A 348 5.06 13.06 -6.76
N TRP A 349 5.60 11.93 -7.25
CA TRP A 349 7.05 11.68 -7.33
C TRP A 349 7.79 12.81 -8.05
N ASN A 350 8.65 13.53 -7.33
CA ASN A 350 9.43 14.63 -7.90
C ASN A 350 10.75 14.10 -8.46
N PHE A 351 10.81 13.92 -9.79
CA PHE A 351 11.99 13.34 -10.45
C PHE A 351 13.23 14.23 -10.36
N THR A 352 13.08 15.55 -10.28
CA THR A 352 14.20 16.47 -10.06
C THR A 352 14.80 16.26 -8.67
N ARG A 353 13.97 16.20 -7.62
CA ARG A 353 14.42 15.86 -6.26
C ARG A 353 15.01 14.46 -6.21
N ALA A 354 14.39 13.47 -6.85
CA ALA A 354 14.96 12.12 -6.92
C ALA A 354 16.39 12.12 -7.50
N SER A 355 16.62 12.89 -8.57
CA SER A 355 17.96 13.06 -9.18
C SER A 355 18.94 13.76 -8.22
N MET A 356 18.50 14.83 -7.54
CA MET A 356 19.31 15.50 -6.51
C MET A 356 19.71 14.55 -5.39
N TYR A 357 18.76 13.77 -4.86
CA TYR A 357 18.99 12.84 -3.76
C TYR A 357 19.99 11.75 -4.17
N GLN A 358 19.81 11.14 -5.36
CA GLN A 358 20.70 10.11 -5.86
C GLN A 358 22.14 10.58 -6.04
N GLU A 359 22.35 11.84 -6.43
CA GLU A 359 23.67 12.38 -6.73
C GLU A 359 24.35 13.02 -5.51
N ALA A 360 23.60 13.57 -4.56
CA ALA A 360 24.13 14.26 -3.39
C ALA A 360 24.19 13.40 -2.12
N SER A 361 23.40 12.32 -2.02
CA SER A 361 23.40 11.46 -0.83
C SER A 361 24.75 10.76 -0.64
N GLY A 362 25.36 10.93 0.54
CA GLY A 362 26.67 10.37 0.87
C GLY A 362 27.87 11.04 0.17
N ALA A 363 27.64 12.12 -0.58
CA ALA A 363 28.72 12.91 -1.18
C ALA A 363 29.53 13.67 -0.10
N ASP A 364 30.69 14.19 -0.47
CA ASP A 364 31.39 15.17 0.37
C ASP A 364 30.61 16.50 0.36
N PRO A 365 30.50 17.24 1.49
CA PRO A 365 29.70 18.46 1.57
C PRO A 365 30.02 19.50 0.49
N GLN A 366 31.29 19.78 0.22
CA GLN A 366 31.65 20.79 -0.77
C GLN A 366 31.23 20.37 -2.18
N LYS A 367 31.42 19.09 -2.50
CA LYS A 367 31.04 18.53 -3.81
C LYS A 367 29.52 18.44 -3.98
N GLY A 368 28.81 18.01 -2.94
CA GLY A 368 27.35 17.89 -2.95
C GLY A 368 26.67 19.24 -3.14
N ILE A 369 27.09 20.26 -2.39
CA ILE A 369 26.54 21.62 -2.50
C ILE A 369 26.87 22.24 -3.86
N ALA A 370 28.11 22.08 -4.35
CA ALA A 370 28.48 22.56 -5.68
C ALA A 370 27.63 21.90 -6.78
N LEU A 371 27.40 20.58 -6.70
CA LEU A 371 26.54 19.85 -7.62
C LEU A 371 25.10 20.39 -7.62
N LEU A 372 24.54 20.64 -6.44
CA LEU A 372 23.20 21.23 -6.27
C LEU A 372 23.09 22.62 -6.91
N LYS A 373 24.13 23.45 -6.78
CA LYS A 373 24.18 24.78 -7.41
C LYS A 373 24.38 24.72 -8.92
N ASP A 374 25.37 23.96 -9.37
CA ASP A 374 25.83 24.00 -10.76
C ASP A 374 24.86 23.28 -11.70
N LYS A 375 24.39 22.10 -11.31
CA LYS A 375 23.51 21.26 -12.14
C LYS A 375 22.04 21.65 -11.98
N TYR A 376 21.57 21.82 -10.74
CA TYR A 376 20.17 22.07 -10.44
C TYR A 376 19.82 23.55 -10.25
N LYS A 377 20.80 24.44 -10.38
CA LYS A 377 20.62 25.91 -10.33
C LYS A 377 20.01 26.40 -9.02
N LEU A 378 20.26 25.69 -7.92
CA LEU A 378 19.84 26.13 -6.58
C LEU A 378 20.66 27.34 -6.14
N GLY A 379 19.99 28.29 -5.46
CA GLY A 379 20.64 29.47 -4.90
C GLY A 379 21.54 29.12 -3.70
N ASP A 380 22.44 30.04 -3.33
CA ASP A 380 23.34 29.88 -2.18
C ASP A 380 22.61 29.61 -0.87
N ILE A 381 21.42 30.20 -0.72
CA ILE A 381 20.59 30.10 0.49
C ILE A 381 19.89 28.73 0.56
N GLU A 382 19.63 28.08 -0.57
CA GLU A 382 18.85 26.83 -0.65
C GLU A 382 19.74 25.59 -0.69
N ALA A 383 20.90 25.67 -1.35
CA ALA A 383 21.73 24.51 -1.63
C ALA A 383 22.27 23.83 -0.36
N GLN A 384 22.66 24.60 0.66
CA GLN A 384 23.13 24.05 1.94
C GLN A 384 22.00 23.34 2.72
N PRO A 385 20.85 23.99 3.00
CA PRO A 385 19.71 23.31 3.62
C PRO A 385 19.26 22.05 2.87
N TYR A 386 19.19 22.10 1.54
CA TYR A 386 18.82 20.93 0.74
C TYR A 386 19.83 19.79 0.89
N TYR A 387 21.12 20.11 0.88
CA TYR A 387 22.16 19.11 1.12
C TYR A 387 22.01 18.47 2.50
N ASP A 388 21.82 19.27 3.55
CA ASP A 388 21.67 18.80 4.93
C ASP A 388 20.41 17.92 5.10
N GLU A 389 19.31 18.30 4.47
CA GLU A 389 18.08 17.51 4.44
C GLU A 389 18.27 16.18 3.71
N ILE A 390 18.97 16.16 2.56
CA ILE A 390 19.28 14.94 1.81
C ILE A 390 20.09 13.96 2.67
N GLN A 391 21.02 14.45 3.50
CA GLN A 391 21.81 13.57 4.38
C GLN A 391 21.01 13.03 5.57
N SER A 392 20.04 13.81 6.07
CA SER A 392 19.33 13.52 7.32
C SER A 392 17.95 12.89 7.13
N THR A 393 17.37 12.99 5.94
CA THR A 393 16.01 12.54 5.62
C THR A 393 16.05 11.33 4.71
N ALA A 394 15.20 10.33 4.99
CA ALA A 394 15.05 9.20 4.09
C ALA A 394 14.46 9.63 2.74
N ASP A 395 14.93 9.00 1.67
CA ASP A 395 14.60 9.26 0.27
C ASP A 395 13.10 9.51 0.03
N ASN A 396 12.23 8.59 0.47
CA ASN A 396 10.80 8.66 0.21
C ASN A 396 10.09 9.79 0.96
N TYR A 397 10.69 10.41 1.98
CA TYR A 397 10.10 11.59 2.63
C TYR A 397 10.62 12.89 2.05
N TRP A 398 11.87 12.90 1.59
CA TRP A 398 12.45 14.08 0.98
C TRP A 398 11.99 14.25 -0.47
N ILE A 399 11.89 13.17 -1.24
CA ILE A 399 11.56 13.25 -2.67
C ILE A 399 10.13 13.74 -2.88
N SER A 400 9.15 13.19 -2.14
CA SER A 400 7.73 13.50 -2.31
C SER A 400 6.91 13.36 -1.02
N PRO A 401 5.81 14.11 -0.89
CA PRO A 401 4.93 14.02 0.28
C PRO A 401 4.13 12.71 0.31
N TRP A 402 3.36 12.48 1.39
CA TRP A 402 2.43 11.35 1.55
C TRP A 402 0.97 11.82 1.70
N PRO A 403 0.36 12.43 0.66
CA PRO A 403 -1.00 12.96 0.76
C PRO A 403 -1.99 11.86 1.15
N SER A 404 -2.79 12.10 2.20
CA SER A 404 -3.77 11.13 2.69
C SER A 404 -5.12 11.79 3.00
N TYR A 405 -6.20 11.01 3.01
CA TYR A 405 -7.47 11.42 3.61
C TYR A 405 -7.37 11.31 5.13
N PHE A 406 -7.76 12.36 5.86
CA PHE A 406 -7.60 12.46 7.31
C PHE A 406 -8.89 12.13 8.08
N SER A 407 -10.04 12.18 7.42
CA SER A 407 -11.33 11.79 7.98
C SER A 407 -12.14 10.98 6.95
N GLY A 408 -13.27 10.43 7.39
CA GLY A 408 -14.34 9.95 6.48
C GLY A 408 -15.33 11.07 6.16
N VAL A 409 -16.32 10.77 5.33
CA VAL A 409 -17.43 11.69 5.07
C VAL A 409 -18.34 11.73 6.29
N ASN A 410 -18.52 12.91 6.88
CA ASN A 410 -19.44 13.13 8.00
C ASN A 410 -20.46 14.22 7.66
N GLY A 411 -21.74 13.95 7.97
CA GLY A 411 -22.82 14.91 7.80
C GLY A 411 -22.68 16.11 8.72
N CYS A 412 -23.14 17.27 8.28
CA CYS A 412 -23.21 18.49 9.06
C CYS A 412 -24.62 18.73 9.59
N GLN A 413 -24.73 19.21 10.82
CA GLN A 413 -26.01 19.57 11.43
C GLN A 413 -26.38 21.01 11.07
N LYS A 414 -27.55 21.21 10.45
CA LYS A 414 -28.06 22.56 10.17
C LYS A 414 -28.39 23.28 11.48
N THR A 415 -27.79 24.47 11.69
CA THR A 415 -28.01 25.30 12.89
C THR A 415 -28.82 26.56 12.59
N SER A 416 -28.78 27.06 11.36
CA SER A 416 -29.58 28.20 10.88
C SER A 416 -29.90 28.04 9.38
N ASN A 417 -30.59 29.00 8.74
CA ASN A 417 -30.96 28.91 7.32
C ASN A 417 -29.78 28.61 6.38
N SER A 418 -28.60 29.17 6.62
CA SER A 418 -27.41 28.99 5.78
C SER A 418 -26.18 28.47 6.55
N THR A 419 -26.33 28.16 7.84
CA THR A 419 -25.23 27.75 8.72
C THR A 419 -25.36 26.30 9.13
N TYR A 420 -24.25 25.59 9.05
CA TYR A 420 -24.11 24.18 9.37
C TYR A 420 -22.95 23.98 10.34
N ARG A 421 -23.16 23.15 11.35
CA ARG A 421 -22.12 22.71 12.28
C ARG A 421 -21.64 21.33 11.86
N CYS A 422 -20.38 21.25 11.44
CA CYS A 422 -19.74 20.04 10.96
C CYS A 422 -18.72 19.55 12.00
N GLU A 423 -18.87 18.31 12.46
CA GLU A 423 -17.88 17.67 13.33
C GLU A 423 -17.09 16.63 12.53
N GLN A 424 -15.77 16.65 12.68
CA GLN A 424 -14.86 15.73 12.01
C GLN A 424 -13.92 15.10 13.02
N GLY A 425 -13.90 13.76 13.07
CA GLY A 425 -12.85 13.02 13.77
C GLY A 425 -11.54 13.09 12.98
N MET A 426 -10.45 13.47 13.65
CA MET A 426 -9.10 13.48 13.09
C MET A 426 -8.13 12.87 14.10
N GLY A 427 -7.67 11.66 13.82
CA GLY A 427 -6.85 10.89 14.76
C GLY A 427 -7.56 10.70 16.10
N SER A 428 -6.96 11.18 17.20
CA SER A 428 -7.54 11.13 18.54
C SER A 428 -8.37 12.36 18.93
N GLY A 429 -8.52 13.34 18.02
CA GLY A 429 -9.22 14.59 18.28
C GLY A 429 -10.46 14.78 17.41
N THR A 430 -11.27 15.78 17.78
CA THR A 430 -12.43 16.22 17.00
C THR A 430 -12.23 17.68 16.60
N ILE A 431 -12.39 17.97 15.31
CA ILE A 431 -12.43 19.34 14.79
C ILE A 431 -13.90 19.70 14.56
N VAL A 432 -14.31 20.83 15.13
CA VAL A 432 -15.65 21.38 14.92
C VAL A 432 -15.55 22.62 14.04
N MET A 433 -16.30 22.62 12.95
CA MET A 433 -16.33 23.67 11.96
C MET A 433 -17.74 24.23 11.81
N GLU A 434 -17.82 25.52 11.55
CA GLU A 434 -19.04 26.20 11.14
C GLU A 434 -18.93 26.53 9.66
N LEU A 435 -19.83 25.95 8.87
CA LEU A 435 -19.91 26.08 7.43
C LEU A 435 -21.09 27.00 7.10
N ASN A 436 -20.84 28.05 6.32
CA ASN A 436 -21.88 28.92 5.78
C ASN A 436 -21.98 28.71 4.27
N VAL A 437 -23.14 28.26 3.79
CA VAL A 437 -23.42 28.04 2.36
C VAL A 437 -24.72 28.75 2.02
N SER A 438 -24.68 29.63 1.01
CA SER A 438 -25.86 30.29 0.45
C SER A 438 -25.81 30.24 -1.07
N GLU A 439 -26.95 30.05 -1.74
CA GLU A 439 -27.03 29.80 -3.19
C GLU A 439 -26.27 30.83 -4.06
N ASP A 440 -26.22 32.09 -3.62
CA ASP A 440 -25.62 33.20 -4.39
C ASP A 440 -24.26 33.68 -3.85
N LYS A 441 -23.66 32.99 -2.86
CA LYS A 441 -22.35 33.41 -2.31
C LYS A 441 -21.38 32.25 -2.21
N THR A 442 -20.11 32.61 -2.34
CA THR A 442 -18.98 31.73 -2.03
C THR A 442 -19.13 31.20 -0.60
N PRO A 443 -19.03 29.87 -0.40
CA PRO A 443 -19.13 29.30 0.94
C PRO A 443 -17.97 29.77 1.81
N SER A 444 -18.22 29.91 3.11
CA SER A 444 -17.19 30.21 4.09
C SER A 444 -17.17 29.18 5.20
N LEU A 445 -16.00 28.94 5.77
CA LEU A 445 -15.77 27.94 6.81
C LEU A 445 -14.96 28.55 7.95
N ARG A 446 -15.39 28.33 9.19
CA ARG A 446 -14.70 28.76 10.40
C ARG A 446 -14.40 27.58 11.31
N ILE A 447 -13.15 27.43 11.75
CA ILE A 447 -12.76 26.42 12.74
C ILE A 447 -13.03 26.98 14.14
N LEU A 448 -13.99 26.41 14.87
CA LEU A 448 -14.49 27.01 16.11
C LEU A 448 -13.43 27.07 17.22
N ALA A 449 -12.50 26.13 17.26
CA ALA A 449 -11.43 26.12 18.26
C ALA A 449 -10.32 27.16 18.00
N ARG A 450 -10.20 27.64 16.75
CA ARG A 450 -9.14 28.55 16.29
C ARG A 450 -9.66 29.41 15.14
N GLU A 451 -10.41 30.46 15.46
CA GLU A 451 -11.13 31.26 14.46
C GLU A 451 -10.21 31.98 13.45
N GLU A 452 -8.96 32.27 13.82
CA GLU A 452 -7.96 32.87 12.93
C GLU A 452 -7.36 31.88 11.93
N VAL A 453 -7.68 30.59 12.02
CA VAL A 453 -7.05 29.52 11.26
C VAL A 453 -8.03 28.95 10.23
N GLN A 454 -7.58 28.89 8.97
CA GLN A 454 -8.36 28.36 7.85
C GLN A 454 -7.72 27.10 7.28
N PRO A 455 -8.49 26.19 6.64
CA PRO A 455 -7.88 25.16 5.81
C PRO A 455 -7.06 25.79 4.69
N GLU A 456 -5.98 25.14 4.26
CA GLU A 456 -5.20 25.59 3.12
C GLU A 456 -6.04 25.68 1.84
N VAL A 457 -7.00 24.77 1.67
CA VAL A 457 -7.93 24.80 0.55
C VAL A 457 -9.34 24.39 1.01
N LEU A 458 -10.35 25.20 0.71
CA LEU A 458 -11.74 24.81 0.78
C LEU A 458 -12.24 24.38 -0.60
N VAL A 459 -12.78 23.18 -0.70
CA VAL A 459 -13.28 22.60 -1.95
C VAL A 459 -14.79 22.51 -1.91
N TYR A 460 -15.46 22.99 -2.96
CA TYR A 460 -16.92 22.98 -3.05
C TYR A 460 -17.38 22.82 -4.50
N LEU A 461 -18.65 22.45 -4.67
CA LEU A 461 -19.28 22.30 -5.99
C LEU A 461 -20.10 23.55 -6.34
N THR A 462 -20.13 23.89 -7.62
CA THR A 462 -21.09 24.79 -8.25
C THR A 462 -21.83 24.03 -9.35
N LYS A 463 -22.84 24.65 -9.98
CA LYS A 463 -23.56 24.09 -11.14
C LYS A 463 -22.63 23.67 -12.29
N ASP A 464 -21.49 24.33 -12.41
CA ASP A 464 -20.54 24.11 -13.51
C ASP A 464 -19.45 23.08 -13.18
N GLY A 465 -19.31 22.68 -11.91
CA GLY A 465 -18.29 21.75 -11.43
C GLY A 465 -17.59 22.19 -10.16
N LEU A 466 -16.39 21.65 -9.93
CA LEU A 466 -15.60 21.89 -8.72
C LEU A 466 -14.93 23.27 -8.72
N LYS A 467 -14.93 23.92 -7.56
CA LYS A 467 -14.17 25.15 -7.28
C LYS A 467 -13.38 24.99 -5.98
N THR A 468 -12.30 25.76 -5.89
CA THR A 468 -11.41 25.79 -4.73
C THR A 468 -11.22 27.22 -4.25
N ILE A 469 -11.21 27.44 -2.94
CA ILE A 469 -10.87 28.70 -2.30
C ILE A 469 -9.59 28.45 -1.50
N PRO A 470 -8.46 29.13 -1.81
CA PRO A 470 -7.27 29.04 -0.97
C PRO A 470 -7.53 29.72 0.38
N GLY A 471 -6.97 29.17 1.45
CA GLY A 471 -7.00 29.79 2.77
C GLY A 471 -6.15 31.06 2.80
N GLU A 472 -6.64 32.09 3.50
CA GLU A 472 -5.90 33.34 3.69
C GLU A 472 -5.34 33.45 5.12
N GLY A 473 -4.18 34.08 5.27
CA GLY A 473 -3.56 34.31 6.58
C GLY A 473 -2.94 33.04 7.18
N LYS A 474 -3.38 32.64 8.38
CA LYS A 474 -2.86 31.44 9.06
C LYS A 474 -3.62 30.21 8.56
N THR A 475 -2.93 29.32 7.85
CA THR A 475 -3.54 28.10 7.34
C THR A 475 -3.10 26.85 8.13
N VAL A 476 -3.89 25.79 8.03
CA VAL A 476 -3.52 24.42 8.39
C VAL A 476 -3.44 23.59 7.13
N ASP A 477 -2.46 22.68 7.08
CA ASP A 477 -2.12 21.82 5.94
C ASP A 477 -3.15 20.69 5.72
N PHE A 478 -4.40 21.09 5.52
CA PHE A 478 -5.47 20.22 5.07
C PHE A 478 -6.46 20.97 4.19
N ALA A 479 -7.07 20.24 3.26
CA ALA A 479 -8.26 20.64 2.55
C ALA A 479 -9.53 20.18 3.27
N VAL A 480 -10.56 21.02 3.22
CA VAL A 480 -11.93 20.63 3.59
C VAL A 480 -12.76 20.55 2.33
N ILE A 481 -13.38 19.39 2.10
CA ILE A 481 -14.24 19.13 0.95
C ILE A 481 -15.69 19.19 1.41
N ILE A 482 -16.49 20.08 0.83
CA ILE A 482 -17.92 20.21 1.06
C ILE A 482 -18.67 19.34 0.04
N ILE A 483 -19.51 18.44 0.55
CA ILE A 483 -20.26 17.48 -0.25
C ILE A 483 -21.76 17.74 -0.04
N PRO A 484 -22.51 18.18 -1.07
CA PRO A 484 -23.96 18.32 -0.97
C PRO A 484 -24.65 16.99 -0.68
N GLN A 485 -25.68 17.01 0.17
CA GLN A 485 -26.50 15.88 0.59
C GLN A 485 -27.99 16.23 0.37
N GLY A 486 -28.49 15.98 -0.85
CA GLY A 486 -29.83 16.41 -1.23
C GLY A 486 -29.95 17.94 -1.37
N ASP A 487 -31.18 18.46 -1.21
CA ASP A 487 -31.49 19.88 -1.47
C ASP A 487 -30.91 20.85 -0.42
N ASP A 488 -30.77 20.42 0.84
CA ASP A 488 -30.48 21.31 1.99
C ASP A 488 -29.57 20.65 3.06
N GLY A 489 -28.88 19.57 2.69
CA GLY A 489 -27.93 18.88 3.52
C GLY A 489 -26.51 19.06 3.01
N TYR A 490 -25.54 19.05 3.92
CA TYR A 490 -24.12 19.04 3.57
C TYR A 490 -23.39 18.03 4.44
N ALA A 491 -22.36 17.43 3.87
CA ALA A 491 -21.35 16.66 4.56
C ALA A 491 -19.98 17.28 4.28
N THR A 492 -19.01 16.97 5.13
CA THR A 492 -17.62 17.37 4.92
C THR A 492 -16.67 16.18 5.01
N LEU A 493 -15.50 16.35 4.44
CA LEU A 493 -14.38 15.42 4.47
C LEU A 493 -13.07 16.22 4.58
N ILE A 494 -12.10 15.74 5.33
CA ILE A 494 -10.78 16.37 5.46
C ILE A 494 -9.71 15.51 4.79
N SER A 495 -8.82 16.13 4.02
CA SER A 495 -7.72 15.48 3.30
C SER A 495 -6.50 16.37 3.21
N HIS A 496 -5.38 15.84 2.74
CA HIS A 496 -4.24 16.66 2.32
C HIS A 496 -4.65 17.64 1.18
N PRO A 497 -4.12 18.87 1.12
CA PRO A 497 -4.56 19.88 0.14
C PRO A 497 -4.54 19.41 -1.32
N ALA A 498 -3.48 18.67 -1.71
CA ALA A 498 -3.36 18.08 -3.04
C ALA A 498 -4.47 17.06 -3.41
N LEU A 499 -5.09 16.40 -2.42
CA LEU A 499 -6.17 15.44 -2.65
C LEU A 499 -7.53 16.10 -2.81
N GLY A 500 -7.74 17.27 -2.19
CA GLY A 500 -9.01 17.99 -2.20
C GLY A 500 -9.63 18.11 -3.59
N PRO A 501 -8.94 18.72 -4.58
CA PRO A 501 -9.46 18.89 -5.93
C PRO A 501 -9.13 17.73 -6.89
N SER A 502 -8.52 16.65 -6.39
CA SER A 502 -8.01 15.55 -7.22
C SER A 502 -9.12 14.83 -8.00
N ILE A 503 -8.76 14.21 -9.13
CA ILE A 503 -9.69 13.41 -9.93
C ILE A 503 -10.27 12.24 -9.12
N PHE A 504 -9.48 11.59 -8.26
CA PHE A 504 -10.02 10.56 -7.38
C PHE A 504 -11.13 11.12 -6.46
N THR A 505 -10.90 12.29 -5.82
CA THR A 505 -11.95 12.93 -5.00
C THR A 505 -13.19 13.26 -5.83
N ARG A 506 -12.99 13.83 -7.02
CA ARG A 506 -14.08 14.21 -7.92
C ARG A 506 -14.92 13.02 -8.35
N LEU A 507 -14.29 11.91 -8.71
CA LEU A 507 -14.98 10.68 -9.10
C LEU A 507 -15.65 10.00 -7.90
N PHE A 508 -14.89 9.74 -6.83
CA PHE A 508 -15.36 8.87 -5.76
C PHE A 508 -16.32 9.55 -4.77
N PHE A 509 -16.00 10.78 -4.33
CA PHE A 509 -16.78 11.49 -3.31
C PHE A 509 -17.79 12.47 -3.90
N LEU A 510 -17.50 13.01 -5.08
CA LEU A 510 -18.30 14.07 -5.73
C LEU A 510 -19.01 13.57 -6.99
N GLU A 511 -19.18 12.25 -7.11
CA GLU A 511 -20.04 11.62 -8.12
C GLU A 511 -19.66 11.95 -9.57
N GLY A 512 -18.43 12.40 -9.81
CA GLY A 512 -17.94 12.83 -11.10
C GLY A 512 -18.51 14.17 -11.59
N HIS A 513 -19.19 14.95 -10.74
CA HIS A 513 -19.84 16.19 -11.15
C HIS A 513 -18.87 17.21 -11.78
N GLY A 514 -19.26 17.74 -12.94
CA GLY A 514 -18.50 18.69 -13.75
C GLY A 514 -17.29 18.07 -14.47
N LEU A 515 -17.17 16.75 -14.52
CA LEU A 515 -16.23 16.04 -15.40
C LEU A 515 -16.90 15.74 -16.75
N ASP A 516 -16.12 15.73 -17.82
CA ASP A 516 -16.57 15.53 -19.20
C ASP A 516 -16.17 14.16 -19.79
N TYR A 517 -15.16 13.49 -19.24
CA TYR A 517 -14.51 12.31 -19.85
C TYR A 517 -14.77 10.99 -19.10
N PHE A 518 -15.47 11.03 -17.97
CA PHE A 518 -15.70 9.86 -17.11
C PHE A 518 -17.20 9.58 -17.01
N ASP A 519 -17.71 8.70 -17.85
CA ASP A 519 -19.12 8.30 -17.83
C ASP A 519 -19.36 7.21 -16.78
N ARG A 520 -20.38 7.38 -15.93
CA ARG A 520 -20.70 6.35 -14.93
C ARG A 520 -21.23 5.09 -15.60
N PHE A 521 -20.50 3.98 -15.43
CA PHE A 521 -20.86 2.69 -15.99
C PHE A 521 -21.53 1.77 -14.98
N ASP A 522 -21.03 1.75 -13.74
CA ASP A 522 -21.59 0.93 -12.66
C ASP A 522 -21.28 1.54 -11.29
N ASP A 523 -22.14 1.30 -10.30
CA ASP A 523 -21.95 1.76 -8.92
C ASP A 523 -22.54 0.71 -7.99
N ARG A 524 -21.68 0.09 -7.18
CA ARG A 524 -22.05 -1.02 -6.29
C ARG A 524 -21.54 -0.79 -4.89
N ARG A 525 -22.29 -1.30 -3.93
CA ARG A 525 -21.88 -1.38 -2.52
C ARG A 525 -21.77 -2.83 -2.09
N ALA A 526 -20.62 -3.18 -1.54
CA ALA A 526 -20.41 -4.45 -0.88
C ALA A 526 -21.27 -4.55 0.39
N ILE A 527 -21.53 -5.78 0.85
CA ILE A 527 -22.27 -6.03 2.11
C ILE A 527 -21.56 -5.42 3.32
N THR A 528 -20.23 -5.29 3.25
CA THR A 528 -19.40 -4.63 4.27
C THR A 528 -19.42 -3.10 4.18
N GLY A 529 -20.20 -2.51 3.26
CA GLY A 529 -20.35 -1.07 3.07
C GLY A 529 -19.42 -0.45 2.03
N GLY A 530 -18.34 -1.14 1.64
CA GLY A 530 -17.35 -0.65 0.67
C GLY A 530 -17.98 -0.37 -0.71
N ARG A 531 -17.81 0.85 -1.21
CA ARG A 531 -18.32 1.28 -2.51
C ARG A 531 -17.29 1.03 -3.62
N ILE A 532 -17.76 0.64 -4.80
CA ILE A 532 -16.98 0.44 -6.01
C ILE A 532 -17.72 1.15 -7.15
N ILE A 533 -17.05 2.07 -7.82
CA ILE A 533 -17.60 2.82 -8.95
C ILE A 533 -16.74 2.54 -10.19
N THR A 534 -17.39 2.14 -11.26
CA THR A 534 -16.76 1.91 -12.57
C THR A 534 -17.14 3.06 -13.49
N TRP A 535 -16.12 3.67 -14.09
CA TRP A 535 -16.23 4.77 -15.03
C TRP A 535 -15.79 4.28 -16.41
N LYS A 536 -16.62 4.47 -17.42
CA LYS A 536 -16.22 4.29 -18.81
C LYS A 536 -15.61 5.59 -19.31
N ILE A 537 -14.47 5.51 -20.00
CA ILE A 537 -13.81 6.71 -20.52
C ILE A 537 -14.47 7.15 -21.83
N ASP A 538 -14.96 8.39 -21.86
CA ASP A 538 -15.35 9.09 -23.10
C ASP A 538 -14.15 9.89 -23.60
N TRP A 539 -13.41 9.31 -24.55
CA TRP A 539 -12.21 9.94 -25.12
C TRP A 539 -12.48 11.27 -25.84
N GLU A 540 -13.72 11.56 -26.22
CA GLU A 540 -14.12 12.77 -26.91
C GLU A 540 -14.60 13.88 -25.95
N GLY A 541 -14.95 13.52 -24.71
CA GLY A 541 -15.39 14.46 -23.67
C GLY A 541 -16.70 15.16 -24.00
N LYS A 542 -17.67 14.44 -24.57
CA LYS A 542 -18.95 15.00 -25.04
C LYS A 542 -20.01 15.04 -23.94
N ASN A 543 -19.89 14.20 -22.92
CA ASN A 543 -20.90 14.02 -21.88
C ASN A 543 -20.49 14.66 -20.56
N LYS A 544 -20.96 15.88 -20.30
CA LYS A 544 -20.73 16.53 -19.01
C LYS A 544 -21.59 15.91 -17.91
N ASN A 545 -20.95 15.44 -16.85
CA ASN A 545 -21.62 14.90 -15.67
C ASN A 545 -22.25 16.01 -14.83
N LEU A 546 -23.59 16.10 -14.81
CA LEU A 546 -24.32 17.08 -14.00
C LEU A 546 -25.10 16.40 -12.87
N VAL A 547 -24.44 15.79 -11.89
CA VAL A 547 -25.12 15.07 -10.80
C VAL A 547 -25.83 15.98 -9.79
N TYR A 548 -25.19 17.08 -9.38
CA TYR A 548 -25.74 18.02 -8.39
C TYR A 548 -26.43 19.21 -9.06
N TYR A 549 -27.32 19.86 -8.29
CA TYR A 549 -28.04 21.07 -8.71
C TYR A 549 -28.91 20.89 -9.96
N GLN A 550 -29.39 19.68 -10.23
CA GLN A 550 -30.35 19.43 -11.30
C GLN A 550 -31.73 20.06 -11.00
N PRO A 551 -32.47 20.53 -12.02
CA PRO A 551 -33.84 20.98 -11.84
C PRO A 551 -34.70 19.86 -11.25
N LYS A 552 -35.65 20.20 -10.36
CA LYS A 552 -36.62 19.21 -9.88
C LYS A 552 -37.39 18.65 -11.08
N PRO A 553 -37.50 17.31 -11.22
CA PRO A 553 -38.23 16.73 -12.33
C PRO A 553 -39.67 17.21 -12.31
N THR A 554 -40.19 17.50 -13.50
CA THR A 554 -41.56 17.98 -13.67
C THR A 554 -42.57 16.92 -13.22
N ALA A 555 -43.79 17.33 -12.86
CA ALA A 555 -44.85 16.41 -12.42
C ALA A 555 -45.15 15.29 -13.46
N GLU A 556 -44.91 15.56 -14.75
CA GLU A 556 -45.03 14.57 -15.83
C GLU A 556 -43.90 13.53 -15.83
N GLU A 557 -42.66 13.94 -15.55
CA GLU A 557 -41.51 13.02 -15.46
C GLU A 557 -41.63 12.09 -14.24
N GLN A 558 -42.12 12.62 -13.12
CA GLN A 558 -42.42 11.84 -11.92
C GLN A 558 -43.53 10.81 -12.19
N ALA A 559 -44.56 11.18 -12.94
CA ALA A 559 -45.62 10.25 -13.34
C ALA A 559 -45.10 9.12 -14.26
N SER A 560 -44.18 9.43 -15.20
CA SER A 560 -43.61 8.40 -16.09
C SER A 560 -42.71 7.40 -15.35
N SER A 561 -41.94 7.85 -14.35
CA SER A 561 -41.08 6.99 -13.52
C SER A 561 -41.88 6.05 -12.61
N ALA A 562 -43.04 6.51 -12.10
CA ALA A 562 -43.94 5.70 -11.27
C ALA A 562 -44.63 4.58 -12.08
N VAL A 563 -44.94 4.85 -13.36
CA VAL A 563 -45.51 3.86 -14.29
C VAL A 563 -44.47 2.79 -14.68
N ASN A 564 -43.21 3.17 -14.88
CA ASN A 564 -42.14 2.21 -15.18
C ASN A 564 -41.75 1.33 -13.98
N GLN A 565 -41.83 1.85 -12.74
CA GLN A 565 -41.61 1.03 -11.54
C GLN A 565 -42.74 0.03 -11.28
N THR A 566 -44.00 0.38 -11.58
CA THR A 566 -45.14 -0.55 -11.44
C THR A 566 -45.15 -1.64 -12.51
N ALA A 567 -44.67 -1.36 -13.72
CA ALA A 567 -44.51 -2.37 -14.78
C ALA A 567 -43.40 -3.41 -14.47
N SER A 568 -42.32 -3.01 -13.79
CA SER A 568 -41.23 -3.95 -13.43
C SER A 568 -41.57 -4.91 -12.27
N ASN A 569 -42.60 -4.61 -11.48
CA ASN A 569 -43.06 -5.46 -10.38
C ASN A 569 -44.19 -6.43 -10.79
N THR A 570 -44.57 -6.47 -12.07
CA THR A 570 -45.64 -7.35 -12.60
C THR A 570 -45.22 -8.25 -13.76
N THR A 571 -43.92 -8.49 -13.92
CA THR A 571 -43.34 -9.58 -14.75
C THR A 571 -42.19 -10.20 -14.00
#